data_AF-A0A6P2ASM7-F1
#
_entry.id   AF-A0A6P2ASM7-F1
#
_cell.length_a   1.000
_cell.length_b   1.000
_cell.length_c   1.000
_cell.angle_alpha   90.00
_cell.angle_beta   90.00
_cell.angle_gamma   90.00
#
_symmetry.space_group_name_H-M   'P 1'
#
loop_
_entity.id
_entity.type
_entity.pdbx_description
1 polymer ?
#
loop_
_entity_poly.entity_id
_entity_poly.type
_entity_poly.pdbx_seq_one_letter_code
_entity_poly.pdbx_strand_id
1 'polypeptide(L)'
;MPKIGVLFNDIKPVACRMAQELEETLSQEGYEVCVRSSQGGLLGYLQSDQLPNPTPMDALVPEGFDQSMAFCIVLGGDGTVLAACRQIAPLEMPILAVNTGHMGFLTETYVNQLPHAITEVQAGNCMIEERSMLSVQVYRQETLLWQALCLNEMVLHREPLTSMCHFEIKIGHHAPVDIAADGVILSTPT
;
A
#
# COMPACT_ATOMS: atom_id res chain seq x y z
N MET A 1 6.08 -25.86 2.54
CA MET A 1 5.07 -25.62 1.49
C MET A 1 5.23 -24.17 1.07
N PRO A 2 5.03 -23.83 -0.22
CA PRO A 2 5.03 -22.42 -0.63
C PRO A 2 3.93 -21.66 0.11
N LYS A 3 4.27 -20.50 0.67
CA LYS A 3 3.38 -19.66 1.46
C LYS A 3 2.88 -18.49 0.62
N ILE A 4 1.59 -18.19 0.68
CA ILE A 4 0.95 -17.10 -0.09
C ILE A 4 0.20 -16.19 0.87
N GLY A 5 0.39 -14.88 0.72
CA GLY A 5 -0.40 -13.87 1.42
C GLY A 5 -1.65 -13.49 0.61
N VAL A 6 -2.76 -13.22 1.30
CA VAL A 6 -3.95 -12.60 0.69
C VAL A 6 -4.35 -11.40 1.51
N LEU A 7 -4.34 -10.22 0.88
CA LEU A 7 -4.89 -8.98 1.45
C LEU A 7 -6.17 -8.60 0.71
N PHE A 8 -7.21 -8.23 1.44
CA PHE A 8 -8.50 -7.90 0.81
C PHE A 8 -9.19 -6.72 1.46
N ASN A 9 -10.09 -6.10 0.70
CA ASN A 9 -11.00 -5.08 1.21
C ASN A 9 -12.18 -5.73 1.94
N ASP A 10 -12.09 -5.83 3.25
CA ASP A 10 -13.11 -6.42 4.14
C ASP A 10 -14.44 -5.65 4.22
N ILE A 11 -14.51 -4.43 3.68
CA ILE A 11 -15.75 -3.67 3.55
C ILE A 11 -16.57 -4.18 2.35
N LYS A 12 -15.91 -4.78 1.34
CA LYS A 12 -16.58 -5.25 0.11
C LYS A 12 -16.95 -6.73 0.22
N PRO A 13 -18.26 -7.10 0.22
CA PRO A 13 -18.68 -8.50 0.34
C PRO A 13 -18.10 -9.43 -0.74
N VAL A 14 -17.91 -8.90 -1.95
CA VAL A 14 -17.29 -9.66 -3.05
C VAL A 14 -15.84 -10.03 -2.72
N ALA A 15 -15.06 -9.09 -2.20
CA ALA A 15 -13.67 -9.35 -1.83
C ALA A 15 -13.56 -10.36 -0.67
N CYS A 16 -14.44 -10.27 0.32
CA CYS A 16 -14.50 -11.23 1.44
C CYS A 16 -14.76 -12.67 0.95
N ARG A 17 -15.78 -12.87 0.10
CA ARG A 17 -16.10 -14.20 -0.44
C ARG A 17 -14.95 -14.76 -1.26
N MET A 18 -14.35 -13.93 -2.11
CA MET A 18 -13.21 -14.35 -2.95
C MET A 18 -11.99 -14.70 -2.11
N ALA A 19 -11.71 -13.98 -1.03
CA ALA A 19 -10.61 -14.30 -0.14
C ALA A 19 -10.79 -15.70 0.50
N GLN A 20 -12.01 -16.04 0.90
CA GLN A 20 -12.36 -17.35 1.46
C GLN A 20 -12.24 -18.48 0.42
N GLU A 21 -12.83 -18.29 -0.77
CA GLU A 21 -12.75 -19.27 -1.86
C GLU A 21 -11.30 -19.53 -2.30
N LEU A 22 -10.48 -18.49 -2.33
CA LEU A 22 -9.07 -18.57 -2.67
C LEU A 22 -8.26 -19.30 -1.60
N GLU A 23 -8.53 -19.03 -0.31
CA GLU A 23 -7.92 -19.74 0.81
C GLU A 23 -8.20 -21.24 0.74
N GLU A 24 -9.46 -21.62 0.51
CA GLU A 24 -9.87 -23.03 0.38
C GLU A 24 -9.19 -23.70 -0.81
N THR A 25 -9.21 -23.06 -1.98
CA THR A 25 -8.67 -23.63 -3.23
C THR A 25 -7.16 -23.83 -3.15
N LEU A 26 -6.40 -22.80 -2.76
CA LEU A 26 -4.95 -22.88 -2.66
C LEU A 26 -4.50 -23.82 -1.53
N SER A 27 -5.25 -23.89 -0.42
CA SER A 27 -4.95 -24.85 0.65
C SER A 27 -5.11 -26.29 0.18
N GLN A 28 -6.12 -26.59 -0.66
CA GLN A 28 -6.29 -27.92 -1.27
C GLN A 28 -5.16 -28.28 -2.24
N GLU A 29 -4.59 -27.28 -2.91
CA GLU A 29 -3.39 -27.43 -3.76
C GLU A 29 -2.09 -27.56 -2.95
N GLY A 30 -2.15 -27.44 -1.62
CA GLY A 30 -1.02 -27.65 -0.70
C GLY A 30 -0.22 -26.39 -0.37
N TYR A 31 -0.77 -25.20 -0.62
CA TYR A 31 -0.19 -23.92 -0.19
C TYR A 31 -0.53 -23.62 1.28
N GLU A 32 0.40 -22.95 1.96
CA GLU A 32 0.09 -22.30 3.24
C GLU A 32 -0.43 -20.89 2.94
N VAL A 33 -1.72 -20.63 3.19
CA VAL A 33 -2.34 -19.34 2.86
C VAL A 33 -2.58 -18.52 4.12
N CYS A 34 -2.19 -17.25 4.09
CA CYS A 34 -2.47 -16.30 5.18
C CYS A 34 -3.37 -15.17 4.67
N VAL A 35 -4.62 -15.14 5.13
CA VAL A 35 -5.61 -14.15 4.71
C VAL A 35 -5.76 -13.05 5.76
N ARG A 36 -5.62 -11.78 5.37
CA ARG A 36 -5.74 -10.61 6.25
C ARG A 36 -6.45 -9.45 5.57
N SER A 37 -7.06 -8.58 6.37
CA SER A 37 -7.63 -7.33 5.88
C SER A 37 -6.53 -6.34 5.51
N SER A 38 -6.72 -5.60 4.41
CA SER A 38 -5.82 -4.49 4.03
C SER A 38 -6.05 -3.21 4.85
N GLN A 39 -7.00 -3.19 5.80
CA GLN A 39 -7.34 -1.98 6.56
C GLN A 39 -6.16 -1.45 7.38
N GLY A 40 -5.28 -2.33 7.86
CA GLY A 40 -4.10 -1.93 8.64
C GLY A 40 -3.14 -1.02 7.88
N GLY A 41 -3.22 -1.01 6.55
CA GLY A 41 -2.47 -0.13 5.69
C GLY A 41 -3.20 1.17 5.33
N LEU A 42 -4.44 1.42 5.74
CA LEU A 42 -5.14 2.65 5.35
C LEU A 42 -4.61 3.86 6.12
N LEU A 43 -4.38 4.95 5.41
CA LEU A 43 -4.08 6.26 6.00
C LEU A 43 -5.34 7.11 5.99
N GLY A 44 -5.66 7.72 7.13
CA GLY A 44 -6.68 8.76 7.21
C GLY A 44 -6.12 10.14 6.88
N TYR A 45 -6.99 11.16 6.93
CA TYR A 45 -6.56 12.55 6.91
C TYR A 45 -5.93 12.91 8.26
N LEU A 46 -4.70 13.41 8.22
CA LEU A 46 -3.96 13.77 9.43
C LEU A 46 -4.03 15.27 9.66
N GLN A 47 -4.45 15.64 10.87
CA GLN A 47 -4.39 17.02 11.34
C GLN A 47 -3.23 17.16 12.32
N SER A 48 -2.57 18.33 12.32
CA SER A 48 -1.31 18.54 13.07
C SER A 48 -1.43 18.38 14.59
N ASP A 49 -2.66 18.46 15.12
CA ASP A 49 -3.02 18.29 16.53
C ASP A 49 -3.43 16.85 16.88
N GLN A 50 -3.61 15.98 15.88
CA GLN A 50 -4.05 14.58 16.03
C GLN A 50 -3.10 13.61 15.31
N LEU A 51 -1.80 13.87 15.34
CA LEU A 51 -0.82 12.93 14.81
C LEU A 51 -0.79 11.67 15.67
N PRO A 52 -1.09 10.48 15.12
CA PRO A 52 -0.85 9.24 15.83
C PRO A 52 0.66 9.10 16.05
N ASN A 53 1.04 8.41 17.12
CA ASN A 53 2.44 8.08 17.36
C ASN A 53 3.06 7.42 16.12
N PRO A 54 4.35 7.67 15.84
CA PRO A 54 4.99 7.09 14.67
C PRO A 54 4.99 5.57 14.81
N THR A 55 4.28 4.89 13.92
CA THR A 55 4.31 3.43 13.83
C THR A 55 5.56 3.04 13.02
N PRO A 56 6.42 2.14 13.54
CA PRO A 56 7.49 1.56 12.72
C PRO A 56 6.90 0.92 11.46
N MET A 57 7.56 1.05 10.31
CA MET A 57 7.04 0.50 9.05
C MET A 57 6.82 -1.02 9.16
N ASP A 58 7.73 -1.73 9.83
CA ASP A 58 7.64 -3.17 10.06
C ASP A 58 6.44 -3.58 10.93
N ALA A 59 5.92 -2.67 11.75
CA ALA A 59 4.75 -2.93 12.59
C ALA A 59 3.42 -2.89 11.79
N LEU A 60 3.45 -2.46 10.52
CA LEU A 60 2.30 -2.53 9.61
C LEU A 60 2.15 -3.90 8.95
N VAL A 61 3.18 -4.76 9.04
CA VAL A 61 3.16 -6.10 8.47
C VAL A 61 2.03 -6.90 9.12
N PRO A 62 1.11 -7.49 8.34
CA PRO A 62 0.00 -8.26 8.89
C PRO A 62 0.49 -9.50 9.63
N GLU A 63 -0.19 -9.89 10.70
CA GLU A 63 0.16 -11.12 11.43
C GLU A 63 0.17 -12.34 10.50
N GLY A 64 1.25 -13.12 10.56
CA GLY A 64 1.44 -14.31 9.74
C GLY A 64 2.13 -14.06 8.40
N PHE A 65 2.34 -12.79 8.02
CA PHE A 65 3.15 -12.40 6.86
C PHE A 65 4.63 -12.36 7.21
N ASP A 66 5.45 -12.94 6.34
CA ASP A 66 6.90 -13.00 6.51
C ASP A 66 7.60 -13.12 5.14
N GLN A 67 8.93 -13.01 5.13
CA GLN A 67 9.76 -13.07 3.93
C GLN A 67 9.78 -14.45 3.24
N SER A 68 9.21 -15.51 3.83
CA SER A 68 9.13 -16.83 3.20
C SER A 68 7.96 -16.96 2.22
N MET A 69 7.06 -15.97 2.21
CA MET A 69 5.95 -15.91 1.26
C MET A 69 6.45 -15.66 -0.16
N ALA A 70 5.88 -16.38 -1.12
CA ALA A 70 6.25 -16.26 -2.53
C ALA A 70 5.72 -14.96 -3.16
N PHE A 71 4.47 -14.61 -2.85
CA PHE A 71 3.80 -13.38 -3.29
C PHE A 71 2.54 -13.12 -2.47
N CYS A 72 1.99 -11.92 -2.61
CA CYS A 72 0.72 -11.51 -2.01
C CYS A 72 -0.33 -11.25 -3.09
N ILE A 73 -1.52 -11.83 -2.95
CA ILE A 73 -2.69 -11.51 -3.77
C ILE A 73 -3.46 -10.39 -3.08
N VAL A 74 -3.75 -9.31 -3.80
CA VAL A 74 -4.50 -8.17 -3.24
C VAL A 74 -5.87 -8.08 -3.93
N LEU A 75 -6.94 -8.32 -3.17
CA LEU A 75 -8.32 -8.32 -3.67
C LEU A 75 -9.02 -6.99 -3.34
N GLY A 76 -9.11 -6.08 -4.31
CA GLY A 76 -9.79 -4.80 -4.10
C GLY A 76 -9.73 -3.87 -5.30
N GLY A 77 -9.54 -2.58 -5.07
CA GLY A 77 -9.20 -1.61 -6.12
C GLY A 77 -7.92 -0.86 -5.75
N ASP A 78 -7.60 0.23 -6.44
CA ASP A 78 -6.35 0.97 -6.24
C ASP A 78 -6.12 1.36 -4.78
N GLY A 79 -7.14 1.87 -4.07
CA GLY A 79 -7.01 2.20 -2.64
C GLY A 79 -6.64 1.00 -1.74
N THR A 80 -7.07 -0.21 -2.11
CA THR A 80 -6.70 -1.47 -1.44
C THR A 80 -5.26 -1.84 -1.76
N VAL A 81 -4.82 -1.66 -3.01
CA VAL A 81 -3.43 -1.89 -3.43
C VAL A 81 -2.49 -0.93 -2.68
N LEU A 82 -2.83 0.37 -2.62
CA LEU A 82 -2.07 1.37 -1.87
C LEU A 82 -1.92 1.00 -0.38
N ALA A 83 -3.00 0.50 0.23
CA ALA A 83 -2.95 0.05 1.61
C ALA A 83 -2.06 -1.19 1.76
N ALA A 84 -2.23 -2.18 0.89
CA ALA A 84 -1.43 -3.40 0.90
C ALA A 84 0.07 -3.11 0.72
N CYS A 85 0.45 -2.28 -0.25
CA CYS A 85 1.84 -1.87 -0.47
C CYS A 85 2.49 -1.33 0.80
N ARG A 86 1.79 -0.48 1.57
CA ARG A 86 2.33 0.06 2.83
C ARG A 86 2.58 -1.02 3.89
N GLN A 87 1.74 -2.06 3.92
CA GLN A 87 1.86 -3.14 4.91
C GLN A 87 2.97 -4.13 4.56
N ILE A 88 3.17 -4.41 3.27
CA ILE A 88 4.07 -5.49 2.85
C ILE A 88 5.38 -4.98 2.21
N ALA A 89 5.53 -3.67 1.99
CA ALA A 89 6.80 -3.08 1.53
C ALA A 89 8.01 -3.48 2.40
N PRO A 90 7.92 -3.58 3.75
CA PRO A 90 9.03 -4.08 4.57
C PRO A 90 9.47 -5.52 4.27
N LEU A 91 8.61 -6.31 3.62
CA LEU A 91 8.89 -7.68 3.23
C LEU A 91 9.42 -7.79 1.79
N GLU A 92 9.44 -6.69 1.03
CA GLU A 92 9.82 -6.66 -0.40
C GLU A 92 9.09 -7.71 -1.24
N MET A 93 7.84 -8.02 -0.87
CA MET A 93 7.07 -9.12 -1.43
C MET A 93 6.34 -8.71 -2.73
N PRO A 94 6.40 -9.51 -3.81
CA PRO A 94 5.63 -9.26 -5.03
C PRO A 94 4.11 -9.24 -4.80
N ILE A 95 3.40 -8.38 -5.53
CA ILE A 95 1.95 -8.21 -5.44
C ILE A 95 1.29 -8.64 -6.75
N LEU A 96 0.28 -9.52 -6.66
CA LEU A 96 -0.70 -9.73 -7.71
C LEU A 96 -1.99 -8.99 -7.35
N ALA A 97 -2.19 -7.80 -7.93
CA ALA A 97 -3.34 -6.96 -7.65
C ALA A 97 -4.55 -7.33 -8.52
N VAL A 98 -5.67 -7.63 -7.87
CA VAL A 98 -6.89 -8.14 -8.50
C VAL A 98 -8.04 -7.18 -8.24
N ASN A 99 -8.65 -6.71 -9.34
CA ASN A 99 -9.76 -5.80 -9.29
C ASN A 99 -11.08 -6.52 -8.97
N THR A 100 -11.77 -6.11 -7.91
CA THR A 100 -13.10 -6.64 -7.52
C THR A 100 -14.27 -5.75 -7.96
N GLY A 101 -14.05 -4.80 -8.86
CA GLY A 101 -15.01 -3.80 -9.33
C GLY A 101 -14.64 -3.24 -10.71
N HIS A 102 -14.43 -1.92 -10.80
CA HIS A 102 -14.00 -1.25 -12.03
C HIS A 102 -12.47 -1.18 -12.11
N MET A 103 -11.90 -1.43 -13.31
CA MET A 103 -10.46 -1.36 -13.56
C MET A 103 -9.86 -0.04 -13.06
N GLY A 104 -8.85 -0.14 -12.23
CA GLY A 104 -8.01 0.97 -11.81
C GLY A 104 -6.68 0.98 -12.57
N PHE A 105 -5.74 1.78 -12.09
CA PHE A 105 -4.40 1.87 -12.67
C PHE A 105 -3.42 0.85 -12.07
N LEU A 106 -3.67 0.38 -10.84
CA LEU A 106 -2.74 -0.47 -10.09
C LEU A 106 -3.11 -1.95 -10.09
N THR A 107 -4.26 -2.30 -10.68
CA THR A 107 -4.75 -3.68 -10.71
C THR A 107 -4.42 -4.35 -12.04
N GLU A 108 -3.86 -5.56 -11.99
CA GLU A 108 -3.35 -6.30 -13.15
C GLU A 108 -4.42 -7.14 -13.85
N THR A 109 -5.41 -7.60 -13.08
CA THR A 109 -6.41 -8.55 -13.57
C THR A 109 -7.75 -8.40 -12.85
N TYR A 110 -8.78 -9.05 -13.37
CA TYR A 110 -10.09 -9.15 -12.73
C TYR A 110 -10.25 -10.46 -11.98
N VAL A 111 -11.16 -10.48 -11.01
CA VAL A 111 -11.48 -11.68 -10.21
C VAL A 111 -11.77 -12.91 -11.08
N ASN A 112 -12.50 -12.77 -12.19
CA ASN A 112 -12.83 -13.90 -13.07
C ASN A 112 -11.63 -14.47 -13.83
N GLN A 113 -10.52 -13.74 -13.90
CA GLN A 113 -9.27 -14.14 -14.55
C GLN A 113 -8.19 -14.55 -13.52
N LEU A 114 -8.47 -14.42 -12.23
CA LEU A 114 -7.54 -14.73 -11.16
C LEU A 114 -7.00 -16.18 -11.22
N PRO A 115 -7.82 -17.22 -11.47
CA PRO A 115 -7.29 -18.59 -11.55
C PRO A 115 -6.23 -18.74 -12.65
N HIS A 116 -6.46 -18.12 -13.81
CA HIS A 116 -5.48 -18.11 -14.90
C HIS A 116 -4.20 -17.32 -14.52
N ALA A 117 -4.36 -16.16 -13.89
CA ALA A 117 -3.21 -15.35 -13.46
C ALA A 117 -2.33 -16.10 -12.44
N ILE A 118 -2.92 -16.83 -11.50
CA ILE A 118 -2.19 -17.67 -10.54
C ILE A 118 -1.39 -18.76 -11.27
N THR A 119 -2.01 -19.45 -12.24
CA THR A 119 -1.32 -20.46 -13.06
C THR A 119 -0.11 -19.87 -13.78
N GLU A 120 -0.24 -18.68 -14.38
CA GLU A 120 0.88 -18.02 -15.07
C GLU A 120 2.00 -17.61 -14.11
N VAL A 121 1.67 -17.08 -12.92
CA VAL A 121 2.65 -16.76 -11.87
C VAL A 121 3.38 -18.03 -11.41
N GLN A 122 2.65 -19.13 -11.18
CA GLN A 122 3.24 -20.42 -10.80
C GLN A 122 4.13 -21.01 -11.90
N ALA A 123 3.79 -20.79 -13.17
CA ALA A 123 4.60 -21.19 -14.31
C ALA A 123 5.85 -20.31 -14.52
N GLY A 124 5.97 -19.19 -13.78
CA GLY A 124 7.04 -18.21 -13.96
C GLY A 124 6.83 -17.30 -15.18
N ASN A 125 5.62 -17.30 -15.77
CA ASN A 125 5.24 -16.48 -16.92
C ASN A 125 4.76 -15.09 -16.49
N CYS A 126 5.44 -14.48 -15.53
CA CYS A 126 5.13 -13.14 -15.04
C CYS A 126 6.37 -12.27 -15.00
N MET A 127 6.19 -10.96 -15.14
CA MET A 127 7.25 -9.97 -14.94
C MET A 127 7.04 -9.28 -13.61
N ILE A 128 8.10 -9.17 -12.81
CA ILE A 128 8.08 -8.38 -11.57
C ILE A 128 8.51 -6.96 -11.93
N GLU A 129 7.69 -5.98 -11.55
CA GLU A 129 7.98 -4.56 -11.69
C GLU A 129 8.28 -3.95 -10.33
N GLU A 130 9.42 -3.28 -10.21
CA GLU A 130 9.79 -2.55 -9.00
C GLU A 130 9.20 -1.14 -9.05
N ARG A 131 8.49 -0.75 -7.98
CA ARG A 131 7.92 0.60 -7.83
C ARG A 131 8.61 1.34 -6.71
N SER A 132 8.99 2.59 -6.98
CA SER A 132 9.54 3.48 -5.96
C SER A 132 8.44 3.97 -5.02
N MET A 133 8.74 4.07 -3.74
CA MET A 133 7.85 4.66 -2.72
C MET A 133 8.53 5.85 -2.03
N LEU A 134 7.76 6.84 -1.63
CA LEU A 134 8.23 7.91 -0.76
C LEU A 134 8.22 7.42 0.70
N SER A 135 9.30 7.66 1.42
CA SER A 135 9.31 7.62 2.89
C SER A 135 9.06 9.02 3.42
N VAL A 136 7.91 9.22 4.06
CA VAL A 136 7.48 10.51 4.61
C VAL A 136 7.64 10.47 6.11
N GLN A 137 8.31 11.49 6.66
CA GLN A 137 8.50 11.65 8.10
C GLN A 137 8.16 13.09 8.49
N VAL A 138 7.42 13.24 9.58
CA VAL A 138 7.03 14.53 10.15
C VAL A 138 7.75 14.72 11.47
N TYR A 139 8.55 15.78 11.53
CA TYR A 139 9.33 16.15 12.70
C TYR A 139 8.81 17.44 13.30
N ARG A 140 8.91 17.54 14.64
CA ARG A 140 8.87 18.82 15.35
C ARG A 140 10.18 18.94 16.10
N GLN A 141 11.00 19.90 15.66
CA GLN A 141 12.42 19.97 16.07
C GLN A 141 13.08 18.63 15.76
N GLU A 142 13.67 17.95 16.75
CA GLU A 142 14.35 16.66 16.60
C GLU A 142 13.45 15.45 16.89
N THR A 143 12.18 15.68 17.25
CA THR A 143 11.24 14.60 17.61
C THR A 143 10.45 14.14 16.40
N LEU A 144 10.57 12.86 16.04
CA LEU A 144 9.71 12.22 15.05
C LEU A 144 8.29 12.09 15.62
N LEU A 145 7.33 12.74 14.96
CA LEU A 145 5.92 12.72 15.36
C LEU A 145 5.11 11.70 14.58
N TRP A 146 5.45 11.48 13.30
CA TRP A 146 4.70 10.60 12.42
C TRP A 146 5.54 10.17 11.22
N GLN A 147 5.24 9.00 10.65
CA GLN A 147 5.85 8.54 9.41
C GLN A 147 4.91 7.61 8.63
N ALA A 148 5.12 7.52 7.32
CA ALA A 148 4.51 6.51 6.47
C ALA A 148 5.29 6.30 5.16
N LEU A 149 4.97 5.21 4.48
CA LEU A 149 5.34 4.99 3.08
C LEU A 149 4.19 5.44 2.16
N CYS A 150 4.51 6.06 1.03
CA CYS A 150 3.53 6.43 0.01
C CYS A 150 3.93 5.86 -1.35
N LEU A 151 3.05 5.09 -1.98
CA LEU A 151 3.27 4.64 -3.35
C LEU A 151 3.07 5.79 -4.33
N ASN A 152 1.93 6.47 -4.30
CA ASN A 152 1.62 7.54 -5.26
C ASN A 152 2.18 8.89 -4.82
N GLU A 153 1.62 9.47 -3.75
CA GLU A 153 1.98 10.83 -3.34
C GLU A 153 1.90 11.08 -1.84
N MET A 154 2.53 12.18 -1.44
CA MET A 154 2.36 12.88 -0.18
C MET A 154 1.79 14.26 -0.49
N VAL A 155 0.73 14.64 0.20
CA VAL A 155 0.11 15.97 0.09
C VAL A 155 0.22 16.67 1.42
N LEU A 156 0.83 17.85 1.42
CA LEU A 156 0.85 18.78 2.54
C LEU A 156 0.06 20.02 2.14
N HIS A 157 -1.04 20.30 2.84
CA HIS A 157 -1.83 21.51 2.61
C HIS A 157 -2.39 22.04 3.91
N ARG A 158 -2.92 23.27 3.88
CA ARG A 158 -3.65 23.82 5.02
C ARG A 158 -5.13 23.49 4.93
N GLU A 159 -5.77 23.32 6.09
CA GLU A 159 -7.21 23.22 6.21
C GLU A 159 -7.72 24.23 7.25
N PRO A 160 -8.72 25.08 6.94
CA PRO A 160 -9.35 25.28 5.63
C PRO A 160 -8.47 26.09 4.64
N LEU A 161 -8.74 25.98 3.34
CA LEU A 161 -8.04 26.68 2.24
C LEU A 161 -8.42 28.17 2.14
N THR A 162 -8.28 28.93 3.22
CA THR A 162 -8.66 30.36 3.30
C THR A 162 -7.55 31.38 3.04
N SER A 163 -6.28 30.95 2.91
CA SER A 163 -5.12 31.79 2.64
C SER A 163 -3.92 30.94 2.23
N MET A 164 -3.02 31.52 1.44
CA MET A 164 -1.76 30.89 1.05
C MET A 164 -0.86 30.62 2.26
N CYS A 165 -0.13 29.53 2.19
CA CYS A 165 0.94 29.15 3.11
C CYS A 165 2.30 29.47 2.47
N HIS A 166 3.28 29.77 3.32
CA HIS A 166 4.67 29.83 2.92
C HIS A 166 5.34 28.51 3.26
N PHE A 167 5.92 27.88 2.25
CA PHE A 167 6.70 26.65 2.36
C PHE A 167 8.15 26.95 2.05
N GLU A 168 9.04 26.62 2.97
CA GLU A 168 10.48 26.56 2.70
C GLU A 168 10.81 25.14 2.24
N ILE A 169 11.19 24.98 0.97
CA ILE A 169 11.50 23.67 0.37
C ILE A 169 12.99 23.55 0.11
N LYS A 170 13.60 22.50 0.65
CA LYS A 170 15.02 22.19 0.47
C LYS A 170 15.21 20.82 -0.17
N ILE A 171 16.03 20.75 -1.22
CA ILE A 171 16.34 19.51 -1.93
C ILE A 171 17.84 19.22 -1.83
N GLY A 172 18.19 18.13 -1.15
CA GLY A 172 19.57 17.74 -0.91
C GLY A 172 20.35 18.83 -0.18
N HIS A 173 21.45 19.29 -0.79
CA HIS A 173 22.34 20.31 -0.22
C HIS A 173 22.12 21.72 -0.80
N HIS A 174 21.09 21.92 -1.62
CA HIS A 174 20.81 23.22 -2.22
C HIS A 174 20.23 24.21 -1.19
N ALA A 175 20.31 25.50 -1.52
CA ALA A 175 19.64 26.53 -0.76
C ALA A 175 18.11 26.30 -0.76
N PRO A 176 17.41 26.54 0.36
CA PRO A 176 15.97 26.45 0.38
C PRO A 176 15.30 27.46 -0.55
N VAL A 177 14.12 27.12 -1.05
CA VAL A 177 13.27 28.00 -1.86
C VAL A 177 11.98 28.27 -1.09
N ASP A 178 11.62 29.55 -0.99
CA ASP A 178 10.34 29.99 -0.44
C ASP A 178 9.25 29.99 -1.50
N ILE A 179 8.15 29.28 -1.22
CA ILE A 179 7.00 29.17 -2.12
C ILE A 179 5.74 29.57 -1.36
N ALA A 180 4.98 30.50 -1.92
CA ALA A 180 3.62 30.80 -1.49
C ALA A 180 2.63 29.93 -2.29
N ALA A 181 1.91 29.03 -1.62
CA ALA A 181 0.96 28.11 -2.25
C ALA A 181 -0.14 27.65 -1.28
N ASP A 182 -1.17 26.98 -1.79
CA ASP A 182 -2.20 26.34 -0.96
C ASP A 182 -1.71 25.03 -0.31
N GLY A 183 -0.71 24.41 -0.93
CA GLY A 183 -0.12 23.14 -0.53
C GLY A 183 1.03 22.72 -1.44
N VAL A 184 1.64 21.59 -1.09
CA VAL A 184 2.74 20.95 -1.79
C VAL A 184 2.39 19.48 -1.99
N ILE A 185 2.60 18.98 -3.20
CA ILE A 185 2.45 17.56 -3.56
C ILE A 185 3.82 17.03 -3.96
N LEU A 186 4.25 15.95 -3.31
CA LEU A 186 5.40 15.15 -3.73
C LEU A 186 4.86 13.81 -4.23
N SER A 187 5.10 13.49 -5.49
CA SER A 187 4.63 12.25 -6.12
C SER A 187 5.79 11.40 -6.61
N THR A 188 5.62 10.09 -6.56
CA THR A 188 6.45 9.15 -7.32
C THR A 188 5.96 9.12 -8.77
N PRO A 189 6.71 8.46 -9.69
CA PRO A 189 6.18 8.15 -11.01
C PRO A 189 4.92 7.25 -10.95
N THR A 190 4.97 6.28 -10.01
CA THR A 190 4.16 5.04 -9.87
C THR A 190 4.07 4.17 -11.14
#